data_AF-A0A2G2WE31-F1
#
_entry.id   AF-A0A2G2WE31-F1
#
_cell.length_a   1.000
_cell.length_b   1.000
_cell.length_c   1.000
_cell.angle_alpha   90.00
_cell.angle_beta   90.00
_cell.angle_gamma   90.00
#
_symmetry.space_group_name_H-M   'P 1'
#
loop_
_entity.id
_entity.type
_entity.pdbx_description
1 polymer ?
#
loop_
_entity_poly.entity_id
_entity_poly.type
_entity_poly.pdbx_seq_one_letter_code
_entity_poly.pdbx_strand_id
1 'polypeptide(L)'
;MQDFCVADPASPAKVNGLACKDPKSVSAEDFYFSGLHLAGNTSNTFGSKVTAVNVAQVPGLNTLGISLARLDYTPWGINPPHTHPRATEILSP
;
A
#
# COMPACT_ATOMS: atom_id res chain seq x y z
N MET A 1 13.14 9.78 15.49
CA MET A 1 13.72 8.71 14.65
C MET A 1 13.82 7.49 15.56
N GLN A 2 13.17 6.40 15.16
CA GLN A 2 12.78 5.26 16.00
C GLN A 2 12.55 4.04 15.09
N ASP A 3 12.37 2.86 15.67
CA ASP A 3 12.22 1.61 14.90
C ASP A 3 10.95 1.57 14.04
N PHE A 4 9.83 2.10 14.56
CA PHE A 4 8.56 2.15 13.85
C PHE A 4 7.71 3.38 14.23
N CYS A 5 6.81 3.78 13.34
CA CYS A 5 5.78 4.78 13.60
C CYS A 5 4.51 4.35 12.85
N VAL A 6 3.72 3.45 13.45
CA VAL A 6 2.46 2.99 12.85
C VAL A 6 1.50 4.17 12.67
N ALA A 7 0.96 4.36 11.47
CA ALA A 7 0.03 5.44 11.20
C ALA A 7 -1.22 5.38 12.10
N ASP A 8 -1.57 6.52 12.70
CA ASP A 8 -2.80 6.72 13.44
C ASP A 8 -3.85 7.43 12.57
N PRO A 9 -4.87 6.72 12.07
CA PRO A 9 -5.92 7.33 11.26
C PRO A 9 -6.90 8.20 12.07
N ALA A 10 -6.91 8.09 13.41
CA ALA A 10 -7.79 8.85 14.28
C ALA A 10 -7.18 10.20 14.70
N SER A 11 -5.88 10.40 14.46
CA SER A 11 -5.19 11.63 14.86
C SER A 11 -5.68 12.84 14.04
N PRO A 12 -6.05 13.96 14.68
CA PRO A 12 -6.43 15.19 13.98
C PRO A 12 -5.20 15.99 13.48
N ALA A 13 -3.98 15.56 13.83
CA ALA A 13 -2.76 16.29 13.49
C ALA A 13 -2.48 16.24 11.98
N LYS A 14 -2.15 17.39 11.39
CA LYS A 14 -1.72 17.49 10.00
C LYS A 14 -0.20 17.63 9.94
N VAL A 15 0.46 16.60 9.42
CA VAL A 15 1.92 16.52 9.28
C VAL A 15 2.26 16.02 7.87
N ASN A 16 3.54 16.13 7.49
CA ASN A 16 4.02 15.42 6.31
C ASN A 16 4.05 13.92 6.60
N GLY A 17 3.18 13.16 5.93
CA GLY A 17 2.94 11.75 6.25
C GLY A 17 1.72 11.59 7.16
N LEU A 18 1.81 10.72 8.15
CA LEU A 18 0.75 10.44 9.12
C LEU A 18 1.31 10.48 10.54
N ALA A 19 0.51 10.95 11.49
CA ALA A 19 0.84 10.88 12.91
C ALA A 19 1.00 9.42 13.35
N CYS A 20 1.81 9.17 14.38
CA CYS A 20 2.04 7.83 14.91
C CYS A 20 1.03 7.48 16.00
N LYS A 21 0.65 6.20 16.09
CA LYS A 21 0.03 5.63 17.30
C LYS A 21 1.00 5.67 18.48
N ASP A 22 0.46 5.52 19.70
CA ASP A 22 1.27 5.20 20.88
C ASP A 22 2.01 3.86 20.65
N PRO A 23 3.35 3.80 20.76
CA PRO A 23 4.08 2.54 20.58
C PRO A 23 3.59 1.38 21.45
N LYS A 24 2.95 1.65 22.59
CA LYS A 24 2.37 0.63 23.47
C LYS A 24 1.06 0.03 22.95
N SER A 25 0.38 0.69 22.02
CA SER A 25 -0.86 0.19 21.41
C SER A 25 -0.66 -0.47 20.05
N VAL A 26 0.60 -0.52 19.58
CA VAL A 26 0.97 -1.17 18.33
C VAL A 26 1.00 -2.69 18.50
N SER A 27 0.47 -3.40 17.50
CA SER A 27 0.49 -4.87 17.45
C SER A 27 1.04 -5.40 16.13
N ALA A 28 1.24 -6.71 16.02
CA ALA A 28 1.75 -7.34 14.81
C ALA A 28 0.82 -7.13 13.60
N GLU A 29 -0.48 -7.03 13.86
CA GLU A 29 -1.51 -6.82 12.86
C GLU A 29 -1.36 -5.48 12.13
N ASP A 30 -0.74 -4.47 12.75
CA ASP A 30 -0.46 -3.18 12.12
C ASP A 30 0.56 -3.27 10.97
N PHE A 31 1.34 -4.36 10.91
CA PHE A 31 2.36 -4.63 9.89
C PHE A 31 1.94 -5.75 8.93
N TYR A 32 0.73 -6.27 9.08
CA TYR A 32 0.28 -7.44 8.33
C TYR A 32 -0.73 -7.07 7.24
N PHE A 33 -0.57 -7.69 6.08
CA PHE A 33 -1.55 -7.66 5.00
C PHE A 33 -1.69 -9.04 4.38
N SER A 34 -2.92 -9.41 4.07
CA SER A 34 -3.24 -10.66 3.38
C SER A 34 -4.14 -10.40 2.18
N GLY A 35 -4.32 -11.41 1.34
CA GLY A 35 -5.13 -11.31 0.13
C GLY A 35 -4.34 -11.08 -1.15
N LEU A 36 -3.05 -10.75 -1.08
CA LEU A 36 -2.18 -10.72 -2.27
C LEU A 36 -1.97 -12.08 -2.93
N HIS A 37 -2.35 -13.19 -2.29
CA HIS A 37 -2.37 -14.52 -2.92
C HIS A 37 -3.59 -14.73 -3.83
N LEU A 38 -4.63 -13.90 -3.68
CA LEU A 38 -5.84 -13.96 -4.49
C LEU A 38 -5.68 -13.02 -5.70
N ALA A 39 -6.05 -13.52 -6.88
CA ALA A 39 -6.08 -12.70 -8.07
C ALA A 39 -7.22 -11.67 -7.98
N GLY A 40 -6.93 -10.44 -8.40
CA GLY A 40 -7.92 -9.39 -8.53
C GLY A 40 -8.93 -9.66 -9.67
N ASN A 41 -10.14 -9.11 -9.54
CA ASN A 41 -11.15 -9.21 -10.59
C ASN A 41 -10.80 -8.33 -11.80
N THR A 42 -10.44 -8.97 -12.90
CA THR A 42 -10.07 -8.33 -14.19
C THR A 42 -11.24 -8.21 -15.17
N SER A 43 -12.47 -8.57 -14.77
CA SER A 43 -13.69 -8.39 -15.57
C SER A 43 -14.13 -6.92 -15.59
N ASN A 44 -13.30 -6.06 -16.19
CA ASN A 44 -13.52 -4.63 -16.36
C ASN A 44 -12.98 -4.16 -17.72
N THR A 45 -13.24 -2.90 -18.07
CA THR A 45 -12.91 -2.32 -19.38
C THR A 45 -11.41 -2.34 -19.72
N PHE A 46 -10.55 -2.39 -18.72
CA PHE A 46 -9.09 -2.40 -18.91
C PHE A 46 -8.51 -3.81 -18.89
N GLY A 47 -9.28 -4.82 -18.47
CA GLY A 47 -8.78 -6.18 -18.34
C GLY A 47 -7.66 -6.33 -17.29
N SER A 48 -7.52 -5.38 -16.37
CA SER A 48 -6.47 -5.39 -15.35
C SER A 48 -7.01 -5.00 -13.98
N LYS A 49 -6.31 -5.41 -12.92
CA LYS A 49 -6.63 -5.02 -11.54
C LYS A 49 -5.34 -4.73 -10.78
N VAL A 50 -5.25 -3.51 -10.27
CA VAL A 50 -4.22 -3.10 -9.30
C VAL A 50 -4.77 -3.33 -7.88
N THR A 51 -4.03 -4.10 -7.10
CA THR A 51 -4.26 -4.30 -5.66
C THR A 51 -3.11 -3.63 -4.91
N ALA A 52 -3.34 -2.40 -4.45
CA ALA A 52 -2.34 -1.60 -3.77
C ALA A 52 -2.18 -2.00 -2.30
N VAL A 53 -0.94 -1.97 -1.82
CA VAL A 53 -0.53 -2.20 -0.43
C VAL A 53 0.42 -1.10 -0.03
N ASN A 54 -0.15 0.01 0.42
CA ASN A 54 0.58 1.15 0.95
C ASN A 54 0.19 1.39 2.41
N VAL A 55 0.59 2.54 2.98
CA VAL A 55 0.30 2.91 4.37
C VAL A 55 -1.18 2.88 4.74
N ALA A 56 -2.09 3.05 3.77
CA ALA A 56 -3.53 2.96 4.00
C ALA A 56 -4.01 1.51 4.26
N GLN A 57 -3.34 0.52 3.68
CA GLN A 57 -3.62 -0.90 3.92
C GLN A 57 -2.76 -1.47 5.06
N VAL A 58 -1.53 -0.98 5.21
CA VAL A 58 -0.57 -1.42 6.23
C VAL A 58 -0.03 -0.21 6.97
N PRO A 59 -0.69 0.20 8.07
CA PRO A 59 -0.32 1.38 8.84
C PRO A 59 1.14 1.36 9.31
N GLY A 60 1.72 0.18 9.53
CA GLY A 60 3.12 -0.02 9.90
C GLY A 60 4.14 0.38 8.82
N LEU A 61 3.74 0.59 7.57
CA LEU A 61 4.62 1.09 6.51
C LEU A 61 4.94 2.59 6.64
N ASN A 62 4.21 3.31 7.50
CA ASN A 62 4.45 4.72 7.72
C ASN A 62 5.91 4.95 8.16
N THR A 63 6.55 5.95 7.56
CA THR A 63 7.99 6.30 7.71
C THR A 63 9.02 5.32 7.12
N LEU A 64 8.63 4.14 6.62
CA LEU A 64 9.57 3.13 6.11
C LEU A 64 9.97 3.32 4.64
N GLY A 65 9.29 4.20 3.90
CA GLY A 65 9.67 4.54 2.53
C GLY A 65 9.41 3.45 1.48
N ILE A 66 8.59 2.44 1.80
CA ILE A 66 8.23 1.35 0.89
C ILE A 66 6.71 1.18 0.77
N SER A 67 6.28 0.64 -0.37
CA SER A 67 4.93 0.18 -0.66
C SER A 67 4.98 -0.93 -1.70
N LEU A 68 3.91 -1.69 -1.85
CA LEU A 68 3.79 -2.77 -2.82
C LEU A 68 2.47 -2.64 -3.61
N ALA A 69 2.42 -3.21 -4.80
CA ALA A 69 1.18 -3.47 -5.51
C ALA A 69 1.25 -4.81 -6.24
N ARG A 70 0.13 -5.53 -6.28
CA ARG A 70 -0.06 -6.68 -7.19
C ARG A 70 -0.87 -6.21 -8.40
N LEU A 71 -0.41 -6.58 -9.59
CA LEU A 71 -1.09 -6.29 -10.83
C LEU A 71 -1.53 -7.61 -11.48
N ASP A 72 -2.83 -7.79 -11.64
CA ASP A 72 -3.42 -8.92 -12.35
C ASP A 72 -3.92 -8.46 -13.72
N TYR A 73 -3.70 -9.28 -14.74
CA TYR A 73 -4.10 -9.02 -16.13
C TYR A 73 -4.83 -10.22 -16.71
N THR A 74 -5.92 -9.95 -17.44
CA THR A 74 -6.47 -10.90 -18.42
C THR A 74 -5.66 -10.80 -19.73
N PRO A 75 -5.72 -11.79 -20.66
CA PRO A 75 -5.07 -11.65 -21.96
C PRO A 75 -5.46 -10.33 -22.64
N TRP A 76 -4.46 -9.58 -23.11
CA TRP A 76 -4.60 -8.24 -23.72
C TRP A 76 -5.08 -7.11 -22.80
N GLY A 77 -5.18 -7.37 -21.48
CA GLY A 77 -5.44 -6.32 -20.50
C GLY A 77 -4.30 -5.30 -20.42
N ILE A 78 -4.64 -4.07 -20.04
CA ILE A 78 -3.68 -2.97 -19.89
C ILE A 78 -3.83 -2.30 -18.52
N ASN A 79 -2.71 -1.85 -17.95
CA ASN A 79 -2.72 -0.81 -16.93
C ASN A 79 -2.38 0.47 -17.69
N PRO A 80 -3.34 1.39 -17.89
CA PRO A 80 -3.16 2.53 -18.79
C PRO A 80 -1.90 3.35 -18.48
N PRO A 81 -1.39 4.13 -19.44
CA PRO A 81 -0.27 5.04 -19.20
C PRO A 81 -0.52 5.92 -17.97
N HIS A 82 0.36 5.85 -16.98
CA HIS A 82 0.25 6.58 -15.72
C HIS A 82 1.64 6.92 -15.17
N THR A 83 1.69 7.68 -14.06
CA THR A 83 2.91 8.06 -13.38
C THR A 83 2.79 7.90 -11.87
N HIS A 84 3.93 7.68 -11.21
CA HIS A 84 4.06 7.76 -9.76
C HIS A 84 4.84 9.04 -9.41
N PRO A 85 4.16 10.13 -9.02
CA PRO A 85 4.81 11.44 -8.89
C PRO A 85 5.82 11.56 -7.74
N ARG A 86 5.92 10.54 -6.87
CA ARG A 86 6.75 10.55 -5.65
C ARG A 86 7.51 9.25 -5.40
N ALA A 87 7.54 8.33 -6.36
CA ALA A 87 8.19 7.04 -6.18
C ALA A 87 8.72 6.49 -7.51
N THR A 88 9.80 5.73 -7.43
CA THR A 88 10.22 4.82 -8.51
C THR A 88 9.57 3.46 -8.29
N GLU A 89 9.31 2.72 -9.36
CA GLU A 89 8.69 1.39 -9.32
C GLU A 89 9.68 0.34 -9.85
N ILE A 90 9.71 -0.84 -9.20
CA ILE A 90 10.42 -2.03 -9.66
C ILE A 90 9.38 -3.13 -9.82
N LEU A 91 9.28 -3.68 -11.02
CA LEU A 91 8.38 -4.81 -11.33
C LEU A 91 9.15 -6.13 -11.29
N SER A 92 8.57 -7.13 -10.63
CA SER A 92 9.03 -8.52 -10.69
C SER A 92 8.07 -9.35 -11.56
N PRO A 93 8.58 -10.31 -12.34
CA PRO A 93 7.75 -11.26 -13.09
C PRO A 93 6.95 -12.20 -12.18
#